data_AF-A0A6M0KYG1-F1
#
_entry.id   AF-A0A6M0KYG1-F1
#
_cell.length_a   1.000
_cell.length_b   1.000
_cell.length_c   1.000
_cell.angle_alpha   90.00
_cell.angle_beta   90.00
_cell.angle_gamma   90.00
#
_symmetry.space_group_name_H-M   'P 1'
#
loop_
_entity.id
_entity.type
_entity.pdbx_description
1 polymer ?
#
loop_
_entity_poly.entity_id
_entity_poly.type
_entity_poly.pdbx_seq_one_letter_code
_entity_poly.pdbx_strand_id
1 'polypeptide(L)'
;MFRRKYTILLITAIGFTACSTKPQTITVSQNSGTIQPMKGPITAPIKEEILIKNNPNLGTRVSVPKNRPTLGIKVLDSNEVTSGSELNGEIMERMPFPADEYSRLKKTGRYTISGKIYLQSSINDEKITDKKLKLYLNPVTSYSQQWYQQSYLGGYKLSPVDKRLNNYLKVDYTTDGGEFRFFGVPRGEYYLIGQISCGEKCGFSKRKSTRLVKEISVGSNVSDIELMKIVP
;
A
#
# COMPACT_ATOMS: atom_id res chain seq x y z
N MET A 1 -41.30 10.73 -32.70
CA MET A 1 -41.88 12.05 -32.37
C MET A 1 -42.40 11.99 -30.93
N PHE A 2 -41.60 12.41 -29.94
CA PHE A 2 -41.99 12.44 -28.52
C PHE A 2 -41.40 13.71 -27.89
N ARG A 3 -42.25 14.70 -27.58
CA ARG A 3 -41.86 15.91 -26.87
C ARG A 3 -42.28 15.78 -25.41
N ARG A 4 -41.32 15.67 -24.49
CA ARG A 4 -41.59 15.81 -23.05
C ARG A 4 -41.58 17.30 -22.70
N LYS A 5 -42.69 17.80 -22.16
CA LYS A 5 -42.82 19.15 -21.60
C LYS A 5 -42.41 19.07 -20.13
N TYR A 6 -41.45 19.89 -19.71
CA TYR A 6 -41.10 20.08 -18.30
C TYR A 6 -41.57 21.47 -17.87
N THR A 7 -42.48 21.51 -16.88
CA THR A 7 -42.94 22.73 -16.24
C THR A 7 -41.99 23.05 -15.09
N ILE A 8 -41.25 24.15 -15.21
CA ILE A 8 -40.37 24.65 -14.14
C ILE A 8 -41.22 25.56 -13.24
N LEU A 9 -41.35 25.19 -11.96
CA LEU A 9 -41.97 26.01 -10.93
C LEU A 9 -40.91 26.99 -10.40
N LEU A 10 -41.10 28.29 -10.64
CA LEU A 10 -40.29 29.36 -10.05
C LEU A 10 -40.72 29.57 -8.59
N ILE A 11 -39.79 29.41 -7.65
CA ILE A 11 -39.94 29.92 -6.28
C ILE A 11 -38.95 31.08 -6.14
N THR A 12 -39.49 32.29 -6.09
CA THR A 12 -38.76 33.52 -5.78
C THR A 12 -38.62 33.66 -4.27
N ALA A 13 -37.39 33.59 -3.77
CA ALA A 13 -37.04 34.01 -2.41
C ALA A 13 -36.24 35.31 -2.49
N ILE A 14 -36.74 36.31 -1.75
CA ILE A 14 -36.27 37.68 -1.68
C ILE A 14 -35.10 37.78 -0.70
N GLY A 15 -34.05 38.53 -1.10
CA GLY A 15 -33.33 39.43 -0.21
C GLY A 15 -32.02 38.93 0.37
N PHE A 16 -30.90 39.24 -0.29
CA PHE A 16 -29.63 39.52 0.39
C PHE A 16 -28.85 40.63 -0.34
N THR A 17 -28.59 41.68 0.45
CA THR A 17 -27.54 42.71 0.37
C THR A 17 -26.56 42.67 -0.82
N ALA A 18 -26.58 43.75 -1.60
CA ALA A 18 -25.63 44.05 -2.65
C ALA A 18 -24.22 44.33 -2.09
N CYS A 19 -23.28 43.41 -2.32
CA CYS A 19 -21.85 43.70 -2.36
C CYS A 19 -21.41 43.81 -3.81
N SER A 20 -21.04 45.03 -4.22
CA SER A 20 -20.47 45.31 -5.55
C SER A 20 -18.98 45.00 -5.54
N THR A 21 -18.61 43.83 -6.08
CA THR A 21 -17.22 43.51 -6.42
C THR A 21 -17.08 43.50 -7.93
N LYS A 22 -16.36 44.50 -8.46
CA LYS A 22 -15.96 44.53 -9.88
C LYS A 22 -15.12 43.27 -10.20
N PRO A 23 -15.41 42.54 -11.28
CA PRO A 23 -14.53 41.47 -11.73
C PRO A 23 -13.21 42.07 -12.23
N GLN A 24 -12.10 41.72 -11.59
CA GLN A 24 -10.76 41.97 -12.12
C GLN A 24 -10.42 40.84 -13.07
N THR A 25 -10.25 41.16 -14.35
CA THR A 25 -9.72 40.24 -15.36
C THR A 25 -8.21 40.11 -15.15
N ILE A 26 -7.76 38.95 -14.66
CA ILE A 26 -6.35 38.62 -14.59
C ILE A 26 -5.94 38.06 -15.95
N THR A 27 -5.19 38.85 -16.72
CA THR A 27 -4.54 38.39 -17.95
C THR A 27 -3.32 37.54 -17.55
N VAL A 28 -3.44 36.22 -17.69
CA VAL A 28 -2.29 35.30 -17.53
C VAL A 28 -1.45 35.38 -18.81
N SER A 29 -0.32 36.08 -18.73
CA SER A 29 0.71 36.07 -19.76
C SER A 29 1.41 34.71 -19.74
N GLN A 30 1.19 33.89 -20.78
CA GLN A 30 1.93 32.65 -20.99
C GLN A 30 3.32 33.00 -21.52
N ASN A 31 4.29 33.10 -20.61
CA ASN A 31 5.70 33.19 -20.98
C ASN A 31 6.23 31.78 -21.22
N SER A 32 6.21 31.35 -22.48
CA SER A 32 6.73 30.08 -22.96
C SER A 32 8.26 30.08 -22.96
N GLY A 33 8.87 29.92 -21.79
CA GLY A 33 10.31 29.66 -21.67
C GLY A 33 10.62 28.20 -21.99
N THR A 34 11.26 27.95 -23.13
CA THR A 34 11.74 26.63 -23.55
C THR A 34 12.86 26.14 -22.61
N ILE A 35 12.54 25.23 -21.69
CA ILE A 35 13.56 24.53 -20.89
C ILE A 35 14.02 23.31 -21.68
N GLN A 36 15.23 23.37 -22.23
CA GLN A 36 15.90 22.22 -22.82
C GLN A 36 16.27 21.20 -21.72
N PRO A 37 16.01 19.90 -21.91
CA PRO A 37 16.43 18.89 -20.95
C PRO A 37 17.94 18.62 -21.07
N MET A 38 18.72 19.04 -20.08
CA MET A 38 20.11 18.59 -19.92
C MET A 38 20.12 17.09 -19.62
N LYS A 39 20.66 16.32 -20.57
CA LYS A 39 20.89 14.89 -20.48
C LYS A 39 22.25 14.66 -19.80
N GLY A 40 22.26 14.58 -18.47
CA GLY A 40 23.42 14.18 -17.68
C GLY A 40 23.25 12.75 -17.15
N PRO A 41 24.32 11.92 -17.11
CA PRO A 41 24.24 10.56 -16.57
C PRO A 41 24.16 10.61 -15.04
N ILE A 42 23.03 10.17 -14.48
CA ILE A 42 22.89 9.95 -13.04
C ILE A 42 23.43 8.54 -12.72
N THR A 43 24.73 8.44 -12.49
CA THR A 43 25.37 7.27 -11.90
C THR A 43 25.81 7.60 -10.48
N ALA A 44 24.91 7.44 -9.51
CA ALA A 44 25.24 7.28 -8.09
C ALA A 44 24.07 6.61 -7.33
N PRO A 45 24.32 5.73 -6.35
CA PRO A 45 23.28 4.95 -5.68
C PRO A 45 22.62 5.77 -4.56
N ILE A 46 21.50 6.43 -4.86
CA ILE A 46 20.79 7.30 -3.89
C ILE A 46 19.94 6.49 -2.87
N LYS A 47 19.99 5.15 -2.89
CA LYS A 47 19.01 4.32 -2.17
C LYS A 47 19.34 3.96 -0.72
N GLU A 48 20.61 3.99 -0.29
CA GLU A 48 20.99 3.56 1.06
C GLU A 48 20.93 4.70 2.10
N GLU A 49 21.34 5.92 1.73
CA GLU A 49 21.59 6.98 2.72
C GLU A 49 20.33 7.66 3.25
N ILE A 50 19.22 7.63 2.48
CA ILE A 50 17.95 8.25 2.86
C ILE A 50 17.15 7.37 3.83
N LEU A 51 17.36 6.05 3.83
CA LEU A 51 16.63 5.10 4.68
C LEU A 51 17.19 4.99 6.12
N ILE A 52 18.47 5.31 6.34
CA ILE A 52 19.14 5.14 7.65
C ILE A 52 18.95 6.36 8.56
N LYS A 53 18.84 7.58 8.00
CA LYS A 53 18.82 8.83 8.80
C LYS A 53 17.62 9.00 9.73
N ASN A 54 16.53 8.26 9.53
CA ASN A 54 15.28 8.48 10.27
C ASN A 54 15.00 7.49 11.42
N ASN A 55 15.84 6.46 11.62
CA ASN A 55 15.65 5.54 12.75
C ASN A 55 16.96 4.78 13.11
N PRO A 56 17.64 5.13 14.22
CA PRO A 56 18.95 4.59 14.59
C PRO A 56 18.94 3.11 15.05
N ASN A 57 17.78 2.47 15.16
CA ASN A 57 17.64 1.07 15.60
C ASN A 57 17.47 0.07 14.44
N LEU A 58 17.70 0.46 13.18
CA LEU A 58 17.65 -0.47 12.04
C LEU A 58 18.90 -1.34 11.95
N GLY A 59 18.92 -2.37 12.79
CA GLY A 59 19.56 -3.67 12.58
C GLY A 59 20.98 -3.67 12.01
N THR A 60 21.95 -4.00 12.85
CA THR A 60 23.29 -4.41 12.42
C THR A 60 23.19 -5.53 11.37
N ARG A 61 23.93 -5.41 10.26
CA ARG A 61 24.11 -6.53 9.32
C ARG A 61 24.80 -7.67 10.08
N VAL A 62 24.11 -8.80 10.29
CA VAL A 62 24.70 -9.98 10.92
C VAL A 62 24.99 -11.02 9.85
N SER A 63 26.25 -11.41 9.69
CA SER A 63 26.64 -12.55 8.87
C SER A 63 26.13 -13.86 9.50
N VAL A 64 25.40 -14.66 8.72
CA VAL A 64 24.74 -15.90 9.20
C VAL A 64 25.77 -17.02 9.47
N PRO A 65 25.78 -17.67 10.66
CA PRO A 65 26.59 -18.85 10.91
C PRO A 65 26.06 -20.08 10.14
N LYS A 66 26.97 -20.85 9.51
CA LYS A 66 26.65 -21.94 8.58
C LYS A 66 25.99 -23.19 9.19
N ASN A 67 25.92 -23.34 10.51
CA ASN A 67 25.43 -24.58 11.14
C ASN A 67 24.34 -24.29 12.19
N ARG A 68 23.08 -24.63 11.91
CA ARG A 68 22.04 -24.72 12.95
C ARG A 68 21.24 -26.03 12.85
N PRO A 69 21.00 -26.76 13.96
CA PRO A 69 20.26 -28.02 13.98
C PRO A 69 18.75 -27.79 13.77
N THR A 70 18.12 -28.67 12.99
CA THR A 70 16.68 -28.69 12.72
C THR A 70 15.92 -29.46 13.80
N LEU A 71 15.09 -28.76 14.59
CA LEU A 71 14.07 -29.37 15.42
C LEU A 71 12.73 -29.36 14.65
N GLY A 72 12.24 -30.56 14.34
CA GLY A 72 11.05 -30.78 13.52
C GLY A 72 9.76 -30.37 14.24
N ILE A 73 9.10 -29.31 13.76
CA ILE A 73 7.70 -28.98 14.05
C ILE A 73 7.10 -28.41 12.76
N LYS A 74 5.94 -28.95 12.34
CA LYS A 74 5.21 -28.59 11.11
C LYS A 74 5.21 -27.08 10.86
N VAL A 75 5.94 -26.72 9.80
CA VAL A 75 6.17 -25.38 9.29
C VAL A 75 4.87 -24.89 8.63
N LEU A 76 4.37 -23.72 9.04
CA LEU A 76 3.52 -22.89 8.18
C LEU A 76 4.33 -22.64 6.91
N ASP A 77 3.89 -23.24 5.81
CA ASP A 77 4.61 -23.32 4.54
C ASP A 77 5.27 -21.98 4.19
N SER A 78 6.58 -21.91 4.43
CA SER A 78 7.40 -20.72 4.29
C SER A 78 7.72 -20.41 2.82
N ASN A 79 7.03 -21.06 1.89
CA ASN A 79 7.31 -21.00 0.45
C ASN A 79 6.42 -20.03 -0.34
N GLU A 80 5.47 -19.33 0.28
CA GLU A 80 4.59 -18.41 -0.47
C GLU A 80 4.91 -16.92 -0.25
N VAL A 81 6.19 -16.55 -0.25
CA VAL A 81 6.64 -15.17 -0.53
C VAL A 81 7.93 -15.21 -1.37
N THR A 82 7.85 -15.72 -2.60
CA THR A 82 8.95 -15.61 -3.57
C THR A 82 8.44 -15.19 -4.94
N SER A 83 9.18 -14.25 -5.55
CA SER A 83 9.12 -13.75 -6.94
C SER A 83 8.16 -12.57 -7.21
N GLY A 84 8.60 -11.33 -7.45
CA GLY A 84 9.97 -10.87 -7.69
C GLY A 84 10.09 -9.34 -7.75
N SER A 85 10.99 -8.82 -6.95
CA SER A 85 11.92 -7.74 -7.29
C SER A 85 13.22 -8.25 -6.70
N GLU A 86 14.29 -8.30 -7.48
CA GLU A 86 15.60 -8.86 -7.10
C GLU A 86 15.93 -8.49 -5.66
N LEU A 87 15.67 -9.43 -4.74
CA LEU A 87 15.99 -9.25 -3.35
C LEU A 87 17.50 -9.44 -3.30
N ASN A 88 18.23 -8.46 -2.77
CA ASN A 88 19.64 -8.64 -2.47
C ASN A 88 19.77 -9.96 -1.70
N GLY A 89 20.63 -10.87 -2.15
CA GLY A 89 20.70 -12.26 -1.64
C GLY A 89 21.04 -12.39 -0.15
N GLU A 90 21.27 -11.27 0.53
CA GLU A 90 21.52 -11.15 1.95
C GLU A 90 20.22 -11.11 2.75
N ILE A 91 20.12 -11.98 3.76
CA ILE A 91 19.03 -11.96 4.73
C ILE A 91 19.38 -10.94 5.81
N MET A 92 18.55 -9.91 5.95
CA MET A 92 18.64 -8.93 7.02
C MET A 92 17.86 -9.41 8.25
N GLU A 93 18.46 -9.27 9.43
CA GLU A 93 17.82 -9.70 10.67
C GLU A 93 16.64 -8.79 11.04
N ARG A 94 15.51 -9.39 11.42
CA ARG A 94 14.39 -8.66 12.00
C ARG A 94 14.74 -8.19 13.40
N MET A 95 14.21 -7.04 13.78
CA MET A 95 14.25 -6.64 15.18
C MET A 95 13.51 -7.65 16.06
N PRO A 96 13.87 -7.79 17.35
CA PRO A 96 13.09 -8.60 18.28
C PRO A 96 11.63 -8.17 18.32
N PHE A 97 10.71 -9.13 18.49
CA PHE A 97 9.28 -8.83 18.55
C PHE A 97 8.96 -7.93 19.77
N PRO A 98 8.41 -6.72 19.56
CA PRO A 98 8.21 -5.74 20.62
C PRO A 98 6.91 -6.06 21.39
N ALA A 99 6.98 -7.02 22.32
CA ALA A 99 5.81 -7.54 23.04
C ALA A 99 4.98 -6.45 23.73
N ASP A 100 5.63 -5.44 24.32
CA ASP A 100 4.96 -4.34 25.02
C ASP A 100 4.18 -3.43 24.07
N GLU A 101 4.68 -3.21 22.85
CA GLU A 101 3.96 -2.43 21.84
C GLU A 101 2.68 -3.15 21.40
N TYR A 102 2.81 -4.44 21.12
CA TYR A 102 1.70 -5.28 20.70
C TYR A 102 0.67 -5.52 21.81
N SER A 103 1.07 -5.57 23.08
CA SER A 103 0.15 -5.78 24.20
C SER A 103 -0.82 -4.61 24.41
N ARG A 104 -0.43 -3.39 24.00
CA ARG A 104 -1.26 -2.18 24.06
C ARG A 104 -2.27 -2.06 22.91
N LEU A 105 -2.14 -2.88 21.85
CA LEU A 105 -3.05 -2.83 20.73
C LEU A 105 -4.44 -3.32 21.13
N LYS A 106 -5.46 -2.57 20.72
CA LYS A 106 -6.86 -3.02 20.84
C LYS A 106 -7.06 -4.24 19.94
N LYS A 107 -7.61 -5.31 20.50
CA LYS A 107 -7.86 -6.57 19.76
C LYS A 107 -9.21 -6.55 19.03
N THR A 108 -10.17 -5.81 19.58
CA THR A 108 -11.53 -5.69 19.04
C THR A 108 -11.82 -4.26 18.62
N GLY A 109 -12.67 -4.12 17.63
CA GLY A 109 -13.12 -2.84 17.12
C GLY A 109 -14.48 -2.93 16.47
N ARG A 110 -14.95 -1.79 15.97
CA ARG A 110 -16.29 -1.63 15.40
C ARG A 110 -16.27 -1.07 13.99
N TYR A 111 -15.09 -0.86 13.42
CA TYR A 111 -14.94 -0.29 12.09
C TYR A 111 -14.94 -1.38 11.04
N THR A 112 -15.50 -1.05 9.89
CA THR A 112 -15.43 -1.85 8.67
C THR A 112 -14.45 -1.17 7.74
N ILE A 113 -13.68 -1.96 7.00
CA ILE A 113 -12.79 -1.46 5.95
C ILE A 113 -13.16 -2.21 4.70
N SER A 114 -13.52 -1.48 3.64
CA SER A 114 -13.87 -2.08 2.35
C SER A 114 -13.09 -1.41 1.23
N GLY A 115 -12.99 -2.09 0.10
CA GLY A 115 -12.24 -1.56 -1.03
C GLY A 115 -12.11 -2.54 -2.17
N LYS A 116 -11.22 -2.19 -3.11
CA LYS A 116 -10.82 -3.03 -4.23
C LYS A 116 -9.30 -3.14 -4.31
N ILE A 117 -8.82 -4.31 -4.76
CA ILE A 117 -7.42 -4.54 -5.12
C ILE A 117 -7.28 -4.86 -6.60
N TYR A 118 -6.34 -4.20 -7.28
CA TYR A 118 -5.96 -4.49 -8.67
C TYR A 118 -4.59 -3.93 -9.02
N LEU A 119 -4.01 -4.46 -10.08
CA LEU A 119 -2.95 -3.81 -10.85
C LEU A 119 -3.61 -2.95 -11.93
N GLN A 120 -3.04 -1.79 -12.23
CA GLN A 120 -3.48 -0.97 -13.36
C GLN A 120 -2.38 -0.95 -14.42
N SER A 121 -2.69 -1.36 -15.65
CA SER A 121 -1.72 -1.25 -16.74
C SER A 121 -1.53 0.21 -17.13
N SER A 122 -0.27 0.60 -17.31
CA SER A 122 0.10 1.94 -17.79
C SER A 122 -0.09 2.11 -19.30
N ILE A 123 -0.23 1.01 -20.04
CA ILE A 123 -0.39 1.01 -21.50
C ILE A 123 -1.84 1.27 -21.93
N ASN A 124 -2.81 0.68 -21.23
CA ASN A 124 -4.22 0.68 -21.65
C ASN A 124 -5.24 0.98 -20.53
N ASP A 125 -4.77 1.37 -19.34
CA ASP A 125 -5.60 1.65 -18.15
C ASP A 125 -6.45 0.45 -17.66
N GLU A 126 -6.18 -0.76 -18.13
CA GLU A 126 -6.92 -1.95 -17.70
C GLU A 126 -6.64 -2.25 -16.22
N LYS A 127 -7.73 -2.47 -15.46
CA LYS A 127 -7.67 -2.96 -14.08
C LYS A 127 -7.64 -4.48 -14.07
N ILE A 128 -6.57 -5.04 -13.52
CA ILE A 128 -6.28 -6.47 -13.51
C ILE A 128 -6.26 -6.97 -12.07
N THR A 129 -7.09 -7.95 -11.77
CA THR A 129 -7.15 -8.60 -10.45
C THR A 129 -7.14 -10.12 -10.60
N ASP A 130 -7.04 -10.82 -9.48
CA ASP A 130 -7.11 -12.29 -9.43
C ASP A 130 -8.25 -12.71 -8.48
N LYS A 131 -8.65 -13.97 -8.56
CA LYS A 131 -9.75 -14.49 -7.73
C LYS A 131 -9.27 -14.82 -6.33
N LYS A 132 -10.10 -14.51 -5.32
CA LYS A 132 -9.91 -14.95 -3.93
C LYS A 132 -8.53 -14.63 -3.36
N LEU A 133 -8.05 -13.41 -3.59
CA LEU A 133 -6.77 -12.94 -3.10
C LEU A 133 -6.80 -12.83 -1.58
N LYS A 134 -5.78 -13.38 -0.92
CA LYS A 134 -5.60 -13.24 0.52
C LYS A 134 -5.04 -11.86 0.85
N LEU A 135 -5.72 -11.14 1.73
CA LEU A 135 -5.31 -9.83 2.22
C LEU A 135 -4.99 -9.87 3.71
N TYR A 136 -4.12 -8.97 4.12
CA TYR A 136 -3.73 -8.81 5.52
C TYR A 136 -3.90 -7.35 5.94
N LEU A 137 -4.48 -7.15 7.11
CA LEU A 137 -4.31 -5.92 7.88
C LEU A 137 -3.31 -6.17 8.99
N ASN A 138 -2.17 -5.49 8.89
CA ASN A 138 -1.10 -5.56 9.87
C ASN A 138 -1.02 -4.22 10.61
N PRO A 139 -1.21 -4.16 11.95
CA PRO A 139 -1.06 -2.93 12.70
C PRO A 139 0.30 -2.27 12.44
N VAL A 140 0.32 -0.94 12.33
CA VAL A 140 1.57 -0.17 12.26
C VAL A 140 2.20 -0.18 13.65
N THR A 141 3.35 -0.85 13.74
CA THR A 141 4.21 -0.97 14.93
C THR A 141 5.66 -0.80 14.50
N SER A 142 6.59 -0.67 15.43
CA SER A 142 8.03 -0.65 15.10
C SER A 142 8.45 -1.87 14.27
N TYR A 143 7.89 -3.04 14.57
CA TYR A 143 8.16 -4.31 13.88
C TYR A 143 7.63 -4.34 12.44
N SER A 144 6.40 -3.90 12.21
CA SER A 144 5.83 -3.83 10.86
C SER A 144 6.42 -2.68 10.03
N GLN A 145 6.84 -1.59 10.67
CA GLN A 145 7.58 -0.50 10.02
C GLN A 145 8.95 -0.96 9.52
N GLN A 146 9.71 -1.75 10.29
CA GLN A 146 10.98 -2.32 9.80
C GLN A 146 10.72 -3.16 8.54
N TRP A 147 9.68 -4.00 8.55
CA TRP A 147 9.28 -4.78 7.38
C TRP A 147 8.93 -3.91 6.18
N TYR A 148 8.15 -2.85 6.38
CA TYR A 148 7.76 -1.95 5.32
C TYR A 148 8.97 -1.23 4.71
N GLN A 149 9.81 -0.63 5.55
CA GLN A 149 10.98 0.12 5.10
C GLN A 149 12.01 -0.78 4.42
N GLN A 150 12.38 -1.90 5.05
CA GLN A 150 13.50 -2.71 4.57
C GLN A 150 13.08 -3.72 3.51
N SER A 151 11.96 -4.42 3.71
CA SER A 151 11.53 -5.44 2.77
C SER A 151 10.67 -4.88 1.63
N TYR A 152 9.68 -4.05 1.92
CA TYR A 152 8.77 -3.56 0.88
C TYR A 152 9.40 -2.45 0.03
N LEU A 153 9.96 -1.41 0.66
CA LEU A 153 10.61 -0.30 -0.06
C LEU A 153 12.07 -0.62 -0.43
N GLY A 154 12.82 -1.18 0.52
CA GLY A 154 14.25 -1.49 0.36
C GLY A 154 14.54 -2.71 -0.51
N GLY A 155 13.61 -3.67 -0.59
CA GLY A 155 13.82 -4.92 -1.33
C GLY A 155 14.71 -5.94 -0.60
N TYR A 156 14.94 -5.78 0.70
CA TYR A 156 15.68 -6.76 1.48
C TYR A 156 14.82 -7.98 1.82
N LYS A 157 15.43 -9.17 1.86
CA LYS A 157 14.81 -10.33 2.48
C LYS A 157 15.06 -10.24 3.99
N LEU A 158 13.99 -10.20 4.79
CA LEU A 158 14.13 -10.24 6.24
C LEU A 158 14.17 -11.68 6.77
N SER A 159 14.77 -11.89 7.94
CA SER A 159 14.71 -13.16 8.67
C SER A 159 13.25 -13.59 8.92
N PRO A 160 12.96 -14.87 9.23
CA PRO A 160 11.58 -15.32 9.42
C PRO A 160 10.82 -14.51 10.47
N VAL A 161 9.52 -14.34 10.26
CA VAL A 161 8.66 -13.56 11.17
C VAL A 161 8.41 -14.31 12.48
N ASP A 162 8.42 -13.60 13.62
CA ASP A 162 7.96 -14.13 14.90
C ASP A 162 6.47 -14.55 14.83
N LYS A 163 6.19 -15.78 15.27
CA LYS A 163 4.84 -16.39 15.21
C LYS A 163 3.79 -15.63 16.01
N ARG A 164 4.19 -14.86 17.04
CA ARG A 164 3.28 -14.03 17.84
C ARG A 164 2.56 -12.96 17.02
N LEU A 165 3.14 -12.53 15.90
CA LEU A 165 2.52 -11.57 14.98
C LEU A 165 1.13 -12.06 14.51
N ASN A 166 0.96 -13.37 14.31
CA ASN A 166 -0.28 -13.94 13.79
C ASN A 166 -1.51 -13.63 14.67
N ASN A 167 -1.31 -13.36 15.97
CA ASN A 167 -2.39 -12.99 16.89
C ASN A 167 -2.95 -11.58 16.64
N TYR A 168 -2.27 -10.78 15.82
CA TYR A 168 -2.59 -9.37 15.57
C TYR A 168 -2.92 -9.08 14.10
N LEU A 169 -2.63 -10.02 13.21
CA LEU A 169 -3.04 -9.91 11.81
C LEU A 169 -4.53 -10.19 11.69
N LYS A 170 -5.24 -9.31 10.99
CA LYS A 170 -6.55 -9.67 10.43
C LYS A 170 -6.35 -10.14 9.00
N VAL A 171 -7.03 -11.22 8.64
CA VAL A 171 -6.93 -11.85 7.33
C VAL A 171 -8.32 -11.94 6.74
N ASP A 172 -8.42 -11.60 5.46
CA ASP A 172 -9.65 -11.78 4.69
C ASP A 172 -9.30 -12.11 3.23
N TYR A 173 -10.30 -12.51 2.45
CA TYR A 173 -10.15 -12.84 1.05
C TYR A 173 -11.02 -11.93 0.19
N THR A 174 -10.53 -11.60 -1.00
CA THR A 174 -11.34 -10.85 -1.96
C THR A 174 -12.43 -11.72 -2.57
N THR A 175 -13.44 -11.06 -3.15
CA THR A 175 -14.30 -11.66 -4.17
C THR A 175 -13.50 -11.94 -5.46
N ASP A 176 -14.18 -12.52 -6.46
CA ASP A 176 -13.64 -12.70 -7.81
C ASP A 176 -13.35 -11.38 -8.55
N GLY A 177 -13.95 -10.26 -8.11
CA GLY A 177 -13.74 -8.92 -8.67
C GLY A 177 -12.69 -8.08 -7.93
N GLY A 178 -12.01 -8.67 -6.94
CA GLY A 178 -11.02 -7.96 -6.13
C GLY A 178 -11.62 -7.07 -5.04
N GLU A 179 -12.94 -7.10 -4.81
CA GLU A 179 -13.56 -6.42 -3.67
C GLU A 179 -13.19 -7.13 -2.37
N PHE A 180 -12.95 -6.37 -1.30
CA PHE A 180 -12.70 -6.92 0.03
C PHE A 180 -13.46 -6.17 1.12
N ARG A 181 -13.61 -6.81 2.29
CA ARG A 181 -14.23 -6.18 3.45
C ARG A 181 -13.78 -6.78 4.78
N PHE A 182 -12.96 -6.06 5.54
CA PHE A 182 -12.60 -6.43 6.91
C PHE A 182 -13.60 -5.88 7.91
N PHE A 183 -14.07 -6.72 8.82
CA PHE A 183 -14.99 -6.33 9.89
C PHE A 183 -14.31 -6.27 11.27
N GLY A 184 -14.93 -5.51 12.18
CA GLY A 184 -14.53 -5.45 13.58
C GLY A 184 -13.09 -4.95 13.76
N VAL A 185 -12.67 -4.00 12.91
CA VAL A 185 -11.33 -3.44 12.94
C VAL A 185 -11.23 -2.38 14.05
N PRO A 186 -10.25 -2.48 14.95
CA PRO A 186 -9.96 -1.43 15.93
C PRO A 186 -9.56 -0.12 15.25
N ARG A 187 -9.76 1.00 15.95
CA ARG A 187 -9.18 2.29 15.53
C ARG A 187 -7.66 2.22 15.65
N GLY A 188 -6.96 2.74 14.65
CA GLY A 188 -5.49 2.77 14.59
C GLY A 188 -4.98 2.82 13.16
N GLU A 189 -3.66 2.74 13.02
CA GLU A 189 -2.96 2.70 11.73
C GLU A 189 -2.63 1.26 11.34
N TYR A 190 -2.79 0.93 10.05
CA TYR A 190 -2.58 -0.40 9.51
C TYR A 190 -1.87 -0.36 8.16
N TYR A 191 -1.03 -1.35 7.90
CA TYR A 191 -0.68 -1.74 6.53
C TYR A 191 -1.73 -2.70 6.00
N LEU A 192 -2.46 -2.28 4.98
CA LEU A 192 -3.26 -3.16 4.12
C LEU A 192 -2.37 -3.76 3.04
N ILE A 193 -2.29 -5.08 3.01
CA ILE A 193 -1.31 -5.83 2.22
C ILE A 193 -2.03 -6.86 1.38
N GLY A 194 -1.67 -6.94 0.10
CA GLY A 194 -2.11 -7.98 -0.83
C GLY A 194 -1.03 -8.29 -1.86
N GLN A 195 -1.26 -9.33 -2.65
CA GLN A 195 -0.32 -9.77 -3.67
C GLN A 195 -1.08 -10.28 -4.89
N ILE A 196 -0.74 -9.78 -6.08
CA ILE A 196 -1.34 -10.20 -7.35
C ILE A 196 -0.27 -10.88 -8.21
N SER A 197 -0.56 -12.08 -8.69
CA SER A 197 0.32 -12.85 -9.57
C SER A 197 -0.13 -12.72 -11.02
N CYS A 198 0.63 -11.98 -11.83
CA CYS A 198 0.26 -11.65 -13.20
C CYS A 198 1.42 -11.86 -14.18
N GLY A 199 1.12 -12.19 -15.43
CA GLY A 199 2.11 -12.38 -16.51
C GLY A 199 1.91 -11.36 -17.62
N GLU A 200 1.78 -11.85 -18.86
CA GLU A 200 1.70 -11.04 -20.08
C GLU A 200 0.60 -9.98 -20.04
N LYS A 201 -0.56 -10.29 -19.44
CA LYS A 201 -1.67 -9.34 -19.27
C LYS A 201 -1.26 -8.06 -18.53
N CYS A 202 -0.25 -8.13 -17.66
CA CYS A 202 0.30 -6.99 -16.91
C CYS A 202 1.63 -6.48 -17.50
N GLY A 203 1.90 -6.76 -18.78
CA GLY A 203 3.12 -6.33 -19.46
C GLY A 203 4.39 -7.08 -19.01
N PHE A 204 4.26 -8.18 -18.28
CA PHE A 204 5.41 -8.98 -17.83
C PHE A 204 5.69 -10.15 -18.77
N SER A 205 6.97 -10.35 -19.14
CA SER A 205 7.40 -11.48 -19.96
C SER A 205 7.27 -12.85 -19.28
N LYS A 206 7.11 -12.86 -17.94
CA LYS A 206 6.88 -14.06 -17.14
C LYS A 206 5.94 -13.74 -15.99
N ARG A 207 5.26 -14.76 -15.48
CA ARG A 207 4.40 -14.61 -14.30
C ARG A 207 5.22 -14.09 -13.12
N LYS A 208 4.77 -12.98 -12.55
CA LYS A 208 5.43 -12.24 -11.48
C LYS A 208 4.40 -11.93 -10.40
N SER A 209 4.78 -12.14 -9.16
CA SER A 209 3.98 -11.72 -8.03
C SER A 209 4.34 -10.30 -7.61
N THR A 210 3.34 -9.43 -7.61
CA THR A 210 3.46 -8.02 -7.27
C THR A 210 2.80 -7.80 -5.92
N ARG A 211 3.58 -7.37 -4.93
CA ARG A 211 3.08 -6.96 -3.61
C ARG A 211 2.49 -5.55 -3.68
N LEU A 212 1.30 -5.39 -3.12
CA LEU A 212 0.60 -4.12 -2.95
C LEU A 212 0.49 -3.84 -1.46
N VAL A 213 0.90 -2.64 -1.03
CA VAL A 213 0.86 -2.23 0.37
C VAL A 213 0.38 -0.79 0.44
N LYS A 214 -0.58 -0.52 1.33
CA LYS A 214 -1.05 0.83 1.62
C LYS A 214 -1.16 1.01 3.13
N GLU A 215 -0.58 2.09 3.65
CA GLU A 215 -0.83 2.51 5.02
C GLU A 215 -2.18 3.23 5.10
N ILE A 216 -3.00 2.87 6.09
CA ILE A 216 -4.36 3.38 6.26
C ILE A 216 -4.66 3.69 7.72
N SER A 217 -5.42 4.76 7.94
CA SER A 217 -5.96 5.14 9.24
C SER A 217 -7.41 4.69 9.38
N VAL A 218 -7.73 4.04 10.49
CA VAL A 218 -9.05 3.47 10.77
C VAL A 218 -9.69 4.25 11.91
N GLY A 219 -10.88 4.79 11.70
CA GLY A 219 -11.70 5.38 12.76
C GLY A 219 -12.23 6.79 12.48
N SER A 220 -12.01 7.33 11.29
CA SER A 220 -12.41 8.69 10.88
C SER A 220 -13.38 8.68 9.69
N ASN A 221 -14.34 7.75 9.69
CA ASN A 221 -15.25 7.35 8.58
C ASN A 221 -14.67 6.21 7.73
N VAL A 222 -15.51 5.22 7.44
CA VAL A 222 -15.14 4.03 6.65
C VAL A 222 -14.84 4.48 5.23
N SER A 223 -13.60 4.33 4.82
CA SER A 223 -13.12 4.67 3.48
C SER A 223 -13.25 3.48 2.55
N ASP A 224 -13.78 3.73 1.35
CA ASP A 224 -13.62 2.84 0.21
C ASP A 224 -12.17 2.93 -0.27
N ILE A 225 -11.40 1.84 -0.12
CA ILE A 225 -9.96 1.85 -0.33
C ILE A 225 -9.62 1.23 -1.69
N GLU A 226 -8.97 2.04 -2.50
CA GLU A 226 -8.24 1.58 -3.68
C GLU A 226 -6.84 1.11 -3.26
N LEU A 227 -6.61 -0.21 -3.25
CA LEU A 227 -5.29 -0.84 -3.09
C LEU A 227 -4.77 -1.20 -4.48
N MET A 228 -4.05 -0.27 -5.10
CA MET A 228 -3.61 -0.42 -6.48
C MET A 228 -2.12 -0.18 -6.66
N LYS A 229 -1.59 -0.75 -7.75
CA LYS A 229 -0.23 -0.46 -8.23
C LYS A 229 -0.23 -0.40 -9.75
N ILE A 230 0.43 0.61 -10.30
CA ILE A 230 0.64 0.72 -11.74
C ILE A 230 1.73 -0.27 -12.16
N VAL A 231 1.47 -1.01 -13.23
CA VAL A 231 2.38 -1.94 -13.89
C VAL A 231 2.51 -1.55 -15.37
N PRO A 232 3.58 -1.96 -16.08
CA PRO A 232 3.70 -1.74 -17.51
C PRO A 232 2.41 -2.10 -18.25
#